data_AF-A0A966C8U0-F1
#
_entry.id   AF-A0A966C8U0-F1
#
_cell.length_a   1.000
_cell.length_b   1.000
_cell.length_c   1.000
_cell.angle_alpha   90.00
_cell.angle_beta   90.00
_cell.angle_gamma   90.00
#
_symmetry.space_group_name_H-M   'P 1'
#
loop_
_entity.id
_entity.type
_entity.pdbx_description
1 polymer ?
#
loop_
_entity_poly.entity_id
_entity_poly.type
_entity_poly.pdbx_seq_one_letter_code
_entity_poly.pdbx_strand_id
1 'polypeptide(L)'
;VVIITSLAAQEDRVAALESGADEFLTKPVRELALHARLRSLLRMKAVTDELRMRDETLRDLAVGAPPPLLMEPPPGAGVLTVSSQENGEHILE
;
A
#
# COMPACT_ATOMS: atom_id res chain seq x y z
N VAL A 1 6.12 0.66 -6.71
CA VAL A 1 5.88 0.84 -8.16
C VAL A 1 4.40 0.67 -8.48
N VAL A 2 3.80 1.48 -9.38
CA VAL A 2 2.42 1.28 -9.86
C VAL A 2 2.45 0.61 -11.23
N ILE A 3 1.74 -0.52 -11.38
CA ILE A 3 1.63 -1.26 -12.64
C ILE A 3 0.32 -0.91 -13.33
N ILE A 4 0.38 -0.56 -14.62
CA ILE A 4 -0.79 -0.26 -15.45
C ILE A 4 -0.74 -1.12 -16.72
N THR A 5 -1.72 -2.01 -16.88
CA THR A 5 -1.71 -3.01 -17.95
C THR A 5 -3.11 -3.30 -18.50
N SER A 6 -3.23 -3.97 -19.64
CA SER A 6 -4.50 -4.53 -20.13
C SER A 6 -4.81 -5.91 -19.53
N LEU A 7 -3.87 -6.51 -18.80
CA LEU A 7 -4.11 -7.75 -18.07
C LEU A 7 -5.15 -7.54 -16.97
N ALA A 8 -6.06 -8.50 -16.84
CA ALA A 8 -7.22 -8.41 -15.96
C ALA A 8 -7.40 -9.67 -15.09
N ALA A 9 -6.56 -10.70 -15.25
CA ALA A 9 -6.65 -11.90 -14.45
C ALA A 9 -6.29 -11.60 -13.00
N GLN A 10 -6.93 -12.31 -12.06
CA GLN A 10 -6.68 -12.11 -10.64
C GLN A 10 -5.25 -12.51 -10.28
N GLU A 11 -4.73 -13.54 -10.94
CA GLU A 11 -3.40 -14.09 -10.75
C GLU A 11 -2.32 -13.05 -11.11
N ASP A 12 -2.52 -12.28 -12.19
CA ASP A 12 -1.60 -11.22 -12.61
C ASP A 12 -1.51 -10.11 -11.55
N ARG A 13 -2.64 -9.76 -10.93
CA ARG A 13 -2.70 -8.78 -9.84
C ARG A 13 -1.95 -9.30 -8.61
N VAL A 14 -2.19 -10.54 -8.22
CA VAL A 14 -1.54 -11.15 -7.05
C VAL A 14 -0.03 -11.20 -7.26
N ALA A 15 0.42 -11.74 -8.40
CA ALA A 15 1.83 -11.84 -8.74
C ALA A 15 2.51 -10.46 -8.78
N ALA A 16 1.84 -9.44 -9.34
CA ALA A 16 2.32 -8.07 -9.32
C ALA A 16 2.55 -7.55 -7.89
N LEU A 17 1.58 -7.72 -7.00
CA LEU A 17 1.68 -7.25 -5.61
C LEU A 17 2.76 -8.02 -4.83
N GLU A 18 2.82 -9.34 -4.98
CA GLU A 18 3.85 -10.18 -4.36
C GLU A 18 5.26 -9.84 -4.85
N SER A 19 5.40 -9.34 -6.08
CA SER A 19 6.69 -8.85 -6.60
C SER A 19 7.14 -7.51 -6.02
N GLY A 20 6.34 -6.88 -5.16
CA GLY A 20 6.62 -5.58 -4.54
C GLY A 20 6.03 -4.38 -5.30
N ALA A 21 5.02 -4.60 -6.14
CA ALA A 21 4.22 -3.48 -6.64
C ALA A 21 3.41 -2.85 -5.50
N ASP A 22 3.34 -1.52 -5.48
CA ASP A 22 2.48 -0.79 -4.54
C ASP A 22 1.02 -0.83 -4.99
N GLU A 23 0.78 -0.98 -6.30
CA GLU A 23 -0.55 -0.93 -6.89
C GLU A 23 -0.59 -1.58 -8.29
N PHE A 24 -1.73 -2.18 -8.64
CA PHE A 24 -1.99 -2.78 -9.95
C PHE A 24 -3.32 -2.27 -10.54
N LEU A 25 -3.26 -1.70 -11.73
CA LEU A 25 -4.38 -1.11 -12.44
C LEU A 25 -4.57 -1.74 -13.82
N THR A 26 -5.79 -2.15 -14.11
CA THR A 26 -6.21 -2.59 -15.44
C THR A 26 -6.76 -1.40 -16.23
N LYS A 27 -6.39 -1.28 -17.50
CA LYS A 27 -6.93 -0.27 -18.41
C LYS A 27 -8.38 -0.61 -18.81
N PRO A 28 -9.25 0.39 -19.07
CA PRO A 28 -9.00 1.82 -18.93
C PRO A 28 -9.01 2.28 -17.47
N VAL A 29 -8.06 3.13 -17.11
CA VAL A 29 -7.95 3.65 -15.74
C VAL A 29 -8.91 4.82 -15.55
N ARG A 30 -9.64 4.83 -14.43
CA ARG A 30 -10.47 5.97 -14.03
C ARG A 30 -9.59 7.05 -13.38
N GLU A 31 -9.45 8.19 -14.04
CA GLU A 31 -8.64 9.34 -13.59
C GLU A 31 -8.89 9.73 -12.13
N LEU A 32 -10.14 9.83 -11.69
CA LEU A 32 -10.46 10.22 -10.32
C LEU A 32 -9.91 9.22 -9.29
N ALA A 33 -10.04 7.92 -9.57
CA ALA A 33 -9.55 6.86 -8.70
C ALA A 33 -8.02 6.80 -8.70
N LEU A 34 -7.39 6.99 -9.87
CA LEU A 34 -5.93 7.07 -9.99
C LEU A 34 -5.37 8.21 -9.15
N HIS A 35 -5.93 9.41 -9.27
CA HIS A 35 -5.47 10.57 -8.49
C HIS A 35 -5.60 10.35 -6.97
N ALA A 36 -6.68 9.71 -6.53
CA ALA A 36 -6.86 9.39 -5.12
C ALA A 36 -5.77 8.42 -4.62
N ARG A 37 -5.48 7.36 -5.40
CA ARG A 37 -4.42 6.38 -5.09
C ARG A 37 -3.03 7.03 -5.09
N LEU A 38 -2.72 7.82 -6.11
CA LEU A 38 -1.43 8.52 -6.22
C LEU A 38 -1.19 9.45 -5.03
N ARG A 39 -2.21 10.22 -4.60
CA ARG A 39 -2.09 11.07 -3.41
C ARG A 39 -1.81 10.25 -2.15
N SER A 40 -2.44 9.09 -1.99
CA SER A 40 -2.19 8.20 -0.86
C SER A 40 -0.75 7.70 -0.86
N LEU A 41 -0.27 7.21 -2.01
CA LEU A 41 1.11 6.71 -2.17
C LEU A 41 2.16 7.81 -1.92
N LEU A 42 1.93 9.03 -2.41
CA LEU A 42 2.83 10.16 -2.18
C LEU A 42 2.90 10.56 -0.71
N ARG A 43 1.78 10.52 0.03
CA ARG A 43 1.79 10.76 1.49
C ARG A 43 2.62 9.72 2.23
N MET A 44 2.45 8.44 1.90
CA MET A 44 3.26 7.37 2.50
C MET A 44 4.75 7.53 2.16
N LYS A 45 5.06 7.88 0.91
CA LYS A 45 6.44 8.14 0.48
C LYS A 45 7.07 9.31 1.24
N ALA A 46 6.34 10.42 1.42
CA ALA A 46 6.86 11.57 2.17
C ALA A 46 7.28 11.20 3.59
N VAL A 47 6.46 10.43 4.31
CA VAL A 47 6.80 9.93 5.66
C VAL A 47 8.02 9.00 5.61
N THR A 48 8.05 8.10 4.64
CA THR A 48 9.17 7.16 4.47
C THR A 48 10.49 7.89 4.17
N ASP A 49 10.44 8.91 3.31
CA ASP A 49 11.61 9.71 2.94
C ASP A 49 12.08 10.57 4.12
N GLU A 50 11.18 11.12 4.93
CA GLU A 50 11.54 11.83 6.16
C GLU A 50 12.28 10.93 7.16
N LEU A 51 11.79 9.70 7.35
CA LEU A 51 12.46 8.72 8.21
C LEU A 51 13.84 8.34 7.67
N ARG A 52 13.98 8.18 6.35
CA ARG A 52 15.28 7.90 5.71
C ARG A 52 16.27 9.06 5.90
N MET A 53 15.86 10.31 5.67
CA MET A 53 16.73 11.46 5.87
C MET A 53 17.23 11.58 7.32
N ARG A 54 16.35 11.28 8.30
CA ARG A 54 16.73 11.24 9.71
C ARG A 54 17.74 10.13 10.00
N ASP A 55 17.53 8.94 9.46
CA ASP A 55 18.46 7.81 9.57
C ASP A 55 19.83 8.14 8.95
N GLU A 56 19.86 8.71 7.75
CA GLU A 56 21.09 9.17 7.09
C GLU A 56 21.86 10.18 7.96
N THR A 57 21.16 11.20 8.48
CA THR A 57 21.77 12.20 9.38
C THR A 57 22.35 11.55 10.65
N LEU A 58 21.64 10.57 11.22
CA LEU A 58 22.12 9.84 12.40
C LEU A 58 23.33 8.98 12.08
N ARG A 59 23.39 8.34 10.91
CA ARG A 59 24.56 7.55 10.47
C ARG A 59 25.79 8.42 10.25
N ASP A 60 25.63 9.59 9.66
CA ASP A 60 26.74 10.53 9.45
C ASP A 60 27.33 11.05 10.77
N LEU A 61 26.49 11.17 11.81
CA LEU A 61 26.90 11.62 13.14
C LEU A 61 27.37 10.48 14.06
N ALA A 62 26.89 9.25 13.85
CA ALA A 62 27.19 8.10 14.69
C ALA A 62 28.13 7.12 13.97
N VAL A 63 29.44 7.20 14.28
CA VAL A 63 30.39 6.14 13.91
C VAL A 63 30.02 4.86 14.68
N GLY A 64 29.29 3.94 14.03
CA GLY A 64 29.09 2.56 14.50
C GLY A 64 27.72 2.21 15.12
N ALA A 65 26.69 3.04 15.00
CA ALA A 65 25.34 2.65 15.43
C ALA A 65 24.64 1.79 14.34
N PRO A 66 23.98 0.68 14.69
CA PRO A 66 23.24 -0.11 13.71
C PRO A 66 22.04 0.70 13.16
N PRO A 67 21.70 0.56 11.86
CA PRO A 67 20.63 1.33 11.25
C PRO A 67 19.28 1.03 11.91
N PRO A 68 18.46 2.04 12.26
CA PRO A 68 17.17 1.86 12.95
C PRO A 68 16.06 1.24 12.08
N LEU A 69 16.33 0.91 10.82
CA LEU A 69 15.29 0.59 9.83
C LEU A 69 15.05 -0.91 9.60
N LEU A 70 15.55 -1.80 10.46
CA LEU A 70 14.99 -3.16 10.56
C LEU A 70 13.62 -3.09 11.28
N MET A 71 12.68 -2.33 10.73
CA MET A 71 11.29 -2.43 11.14
C MET A 71 10.76 -3.71 10.50
N GLU A 72 10.83 -4.82 11.24
CA GLU A 72 9.93 -5.92 10.94
C GLU A 72 8.50 -5.37 10.99
N PRO A 73 7.62 -5.73 10.04
CA PRO A 73 6.23 -5.31 10.12
C PRO A 73 5.69 -5.74 11.49
N PRO A 74 5.07 -4.83 12.26
CA PRO A 74 4.61 -5.18 13.59
C PRO A 74 3.67 -6.39 13.49
N PRO A 75 3.91 -7.48 14.24
CA PRO A 75 3.04 -8.63 14.22
C PRO A 75 1.63 -8.19 14.61
N GLY A 76 0.67 -8.39 13.71
CA GLY A 76 -0.73 -8.05 13.94
C GLY A 76 -1.16 -6.69 13.39
N ALA A 77 -0.88 -6.39 12.11
CA ALA A 77 -1.60 -5.33 11.40
C ALA A 77 -3.10 -5.64 11.39
N GLY A 78 -3.83 -5.08 12.36
CA GLY A 78 -5.26 -5.29 12.53
C GLY A 78 -6.05 -4.55 11.46
N VAL A 79 -6.77 -5.30 10.62
CA VAL A 79 -7.72 -4.72 9.66
C VAL A 79 -9.09 -4.66 10.33
N LEU A 80 -9.58 -3.45 10.62
CA LEU A 80 -10.97 -3.25 11.06
C LEU A 80 -11.88 -3.16 9.84
N THR A 81 -12.65 -4.21 9.57
CA THR A 81 -13.66 -4.21 8.51
C THR A 81 -14.98 -3.65 9.03
N VAL A 82 -15.48 -2.58 8.41
CA VAL A 82 -16.82 -2.04 8.69
C VAL A 82 -17.72 -2.41 7.51
N SER A 83 -18.69 -3.30 7.74
CA SER A 83 -19.71 -3.67 6.76
C SER A 83 -21.11 -3.43 7.33
N SER A 84 -21.96 -2.70 6.60
CA SER A 84 -23.40 -2.61 6.91
C SER A 84 -24.11 -3.76 6.23
N GLN A 85 -24.50 -4.79 6.98
CA GLN A 85 -25.41 -5.83 6.50
C GLN A 85 -26.85 -5.37 6.76
N GLU A 86 -27.55 -4.93 5.72
CA GLU A 86 -29.02 -4.83 5.75
C GLU A 86 -29.60 -6.18 5.32
N ASN A 87 -29.93 -7.00 6.30
CA ASN A 87 -30.60 -8.28 6.09
C ASN A 87 -32.09 -8.01 5.84
N GLY A 88 -32.47 -7.77 4.58
CA GLY A 88 -33.86 -7.77 4.14
C GLY A 88 -34.28 -9.19 3.78
N GLU A 89 -34.94 -9.88 4.70
CA GLU A 89 -35.53 -11.21 4.50
C GLU A 89 -36.53 -11.18 3.32
N HIS A 90 -36.13 -11.75 2.19
CA HIS A 90 -37.07 -12.22 1.17
C HIS A 90 -37.65 -13.55 1.65
N ILE A 91 -38.81 -13.50 2.32
CA ILE A 91 -39.70 -14.66 2.40
C ILE A 91 -40.49 -14.70 1.10
N LEU A 92 -40.23 -15.72 0.28
CA LEU A 92 -41.06 -16.10 -0.84
C LEU A 92 -42.37 -16.67 -0.32
N GLU A 93 -43.50 -16.08 -0.71
CA GLU A 93 -44.76 -16.79 -1.00
C GLU A 93 -45.30 -16.33 -2.34
#